data_AF-A0A538RKH3-F1
#
_entry.id   AF-A0A538RKH3-F1
#
_cell.length_a   1.000
_cell.length_b   1.000
_cell.length_c   1.000
_cell.angle_alpha   90.00
_cell.angle_beta   90.00
_cell.angle_gamma   90.00
#
_symmetry.space_group_name_H-M   'P 1'
#
loop_
_entity.id
_entity.type
_entity.pdbx_description
1 polymer ?
#
loop_
_entity_poly.entity_id
_entity_poly.type
_entity_poly.pdbx_seq_one_letter_code
_entity_poly.pdbx_strand_id
1 'polypeptide(L)'
;MRRVPRRAAIHAGQFRQTLPAKGCRSCHDAESFRIAAAFDHAKTRYPLDGKHRSLACDRCHPSEALRNGTTAVRWRLGYLQCKDCHANPHREVGGP
;
A
#
# COMPACT_ATOMS: atom_id res chain seq x y z
N MET A 1 30.06 -6.08 -1.93
CA MET A 1 29.20 -6.53 -0.81
C MET A 1 28.13 -5.46 -0.57
N ARG A 2 26.99 -5.51 -1.28
CA ARG A 2 25.92 -4.52 -1.07
C ARG A 2 25.23 -4.84 0.26
N ARG A 3 25.38 -3.98 1.26
CA ARG A 3 24.70 -4.10 2.56
C ARG A 3 23.19 -4.13 2.30
N VAL A 4 22.54 -5.27 2.56
CA VAL A 4 21.08 -5.37 2.54
C VAL A 4 20.54 -4.40 3.61
N PRO A 5 19.65 -3.46 3.28
CA PRO A 5 19.15 -2.49 4.25
C PRO A 5 18.44 -3.21 5.40
N ARG A 6 18.64 -2.73 6.63
CA ARG A 6 18.05 -3.29 7.85
C ARG A 6 16.53 -3.41 7.68
N ARG A 7 15.97 -4.59 7.95
CA ARG A 7 14.61 -5.05 7.61
C ARG A 7 13.45 -4.10 7.97
N ALA A 8 13.60 -3.22 8.95
CA ALA A 8 12.60 -2.22 9.32
C ALA A 8 12.39 -1.10 8.29
N ALA A 9 13.31 -0.94 7.32
CA ALA A 9 13.25 0.10 6.31
C ALA A 9 12.36 -0.23 5.09
N ILE A 10 12.05 -1.52 4.86
CA ILE A 10 11.44 -1.97 3.59
C ILE A 10 9.98 -1.47 3.43
N HIS A 11 9.27 -1.30 4.54
CA HIS A 11 7.94 -0.68 4.55
C HIS A 11 7.97 0.81 4.90
N ALA A 12 9.16 1.44 5.00
CA ALA A 12 9.29 2.86 5.33
C ALA A 12 8.50 3.32 6.58
N GLY A 13 8.31 2.43 7.56
CA GLY A 13 7.53 2.74 8.77
C GLY A 13 6.01 2.67 8.63
N GLN A 14 5.46 2.27 7.48
CA GLN A 14 4.00 2.19 7.23
C GLN A 14 3.24 1.29 8.23
N PHE A 15 3.90 0.37 8.92
CA PHE A 15 3.27 -0.55 9.87
C PHE A 15 3.75 -0.38 11.32
N ARG A 16 4.57 0.64 11.62
CA ARG A 16 5.06 0.90 12.99
C ARG A 16 3.98 1.41 13.95
N GLN A 17 2.81 1.81 13.46
CA GLN A 17 1.75 2.44 14.25
C GLN A 17 0.57 1.50 14.58
N THR A 18 0.67 0.19 14.34
CA THR A 18 -0.38 -0.74 14.80
C THR A 18 -0.19 -1.05 16.28
N LEU A 19 -1.23 -0.88 17.10
CA LEU A 19 -1.25 -1.32 18.50
C LEU A 19 -2.28 -2.45 18.69
N PRO A 20 -1.87 -3.63 19.20
CA PRO A 20 -0.50 -4.05 19.44
C PRO A 20 0.30 -4.17 18.12
N ALA A 21 1.63 -4.01 18.22
CA ALA A 21 2.52 -4.14 17.07
C ALA A 21 2.40 -5.56 16.50
N LYS A 22 1.97 -5.68 15.24
CA LYS A 22 1.93 -6.98 14.57
C LYS A 22 3.37 -7.38 14.17
N GLY A 23 3.81 -8.56 14.58
CA GLY A 23 5.12 -9.09 14.19
C GLY A 23 5.18 -9.42 12.69
N CYS A 24 6.38 -9.56 12.13
CA CYS A 24 6.58 -9.80 10.69
C CYS A 24 5.79 -11.00 10.17
N ARG A 25 5.67 -12.06 10.97
CA ARG A 25 4.94 -13.30 10.66
C ARG A 25 3.42 -13.13 10.52
N SER A 26 2.87 -11.99 10.92
CA SER A 26 1.45 -11.69 10.71
C SER A 26 1.08 -11.49 9.24
N CYS A 27 2.06 -11.09 8.42
CA CYS A 27 1.87 -10.85 7.00
C CYS A 27 2.89 -11.57 6.13
N HIS A 28 4.00 -12.06 6.66
CA HIS A 28 5.04 -12.75 5.88
C HIS A 28 5.24 -14.18 6.34
N ASP A 29 5.33 -15.12 5.40
CA ASP A 29 5.71 -16.49 5.75
C ASP A 29 7.19 -16.55 6.18
N ALA A 30 7.53 -17.55 7.00
CA ALA A 30 8.87 -17.62 7.60
C ALA A 30 9.94 -18.11 6.61
N GLU A 31 9.55 -18.81 5.55
CA GLU A 31 10.46 -19.53 4.65
C GLU A 31 10.92 -18.64 3.48
N SER A 32 9.97 -17.97 2.84
CA SER A 32 10.18 -17.15 1.65
C SER A 32 9.88 -15.67 1.86
N PHE A 33 9.33 -15.30 3.01
CA PHE A 33 8.93 -13.92 3.33
C PHE A 33 7.96 -13.32 2.30
N ARG A 34 7.26 -14.17 1.54
CA ARG A 34 6.15 -13.75 0.70
C ARG A 34 4.99 -13.34 1.60
N ILE A 35 4.10 -12.54 1.04
CA ILE A 35 2.91 -12.14 1.76
C ILE A 35 2.10 -13.41 2.05
N ALA A 36 1.94 -13.73 3.32
CA ALA A 36 1.06 -14.79 3.79
C ALA A 36 -0.33 -14.50 3.20
N ALA A 37 -0.97 -15.53 2.64
CA ALA A 37 -2.21 -15.45 1.85
C ALA A 37 -3.44 -14.87 2.59
N ALA A 38 -3.27 -14.29 3.78
CA ALA A 38 -4.31 -13.78 4.65
C ALA A 38 -4.78 -12.35 4.31
N PHE A 39 -4.09 -11.60 3.44
CA PHE A 39 -4.55 -10.26 3.07
C PHE A 39 -5.68 -10.34 2.04
N ASP A 40 -6.85 -9.86 2.43
CA ASP A 40 -8.07 -9.91 1.63
C ASP A 40 -8.60 -8.49 1.40
N HIS A 41 -8.54 -8.02 0.14
CA HIS A 41 -9.02 -6.70 -0.25
C HIS A 41 -10.51 -6.50 0.05
N ALA A 42 -11.32 -7.57 0.03
CA ALA A 42 -12.74 -7.50 0.32
C ALA A 42 -13.04 -7.08 1.77
N LYS A 43 -12.06 -7.20 2.68
CA LYS A 43 -12.18 -6.81 4.09
C LYS A 43 -11.62 -5.41 4.37
N THR A 44 -11.19 -4.69 3.34
CA THR A 44 -10.62 -3.35 3.48
C THR A 44 -11.68 -2.27 3.23
N ARG A 45 -11.32 -1.01 3.44
CA ARG A 45 -12.18 0.13 3.10
C ARG A 45 -12.34 0.36 1.60
N TYR A 46 -11.58 -0.36 0.77
CA TYR A 46 -11.67 -0.28 -0.69
C TYR A 46 -11.67 -1.71 -1.26
N PRO A 47 -12.83 -2.38 -1.27
CA PRO A 47 -12.99 -3.67 -1.94
C PRO A 47 -12.67 -3.54 -3.44
N LEU A 48 -11.90 -4.47 -3.98
CA LEU A 48 -11.63 -4.51 -5.42
C LEU A 48 -12.80 -5.17 -6.15
N ASP A 49 -13.66 -4.34 -6.73
CA ASP A 49 -14.83 -4.75 -7.50
C ASP A 49 -14.75 -4.27 -8.97
N GLY A 50 -15.67 -4.77 -9.80
CA GLY A 50 -15.81 -4.36 -11.20
C GLY A 50 -14.48 -4.31 -11.96
N LYS A 51 -14.17 -3.14 -12.54
CA LYS A 51 -12.93 -2.89 -13.31
C LYS A 51 -11.68 -2.77 -12.45
N HIS A 52 -11.80 -2.49 -11.15
CA HIS A 52 -10.65 -2.37 -10.25
C HIS A 52 -10.00 -3.73 -9.96
N ARG A 53 -10.77 -4.82 -10.06
CA ARG A 53 -10.28 -6.20 -9.81
C ARG A 53 -9.16 -6.63 -10.77
N SER A 54 -9.13 -6.10 -12.00
CA SER A 54 -8.14 -6.46 -13.01
C SER A 54 -6.92 -5.52 -13.04
N LEU A 55 -6.87 -4.52 -12.17
CA LEU A 55 -5.73 -3.61 -12.11
C LEU A 55 -4.52 -4.30 -11.52
N ALA A 56 -3.34 -4.01 -12.08
CA ALA A 56 -2.08 -4.42 -11.49
C ALA A 56 -1.88 -3.71 -10.13
N CYS A 57 -1.23 -4.39 -9.19
CA CYS A 57 -1.09 -3.92 -7.81
C CYS A 57 -0.43 -2.53 -7.72
N ASP A 58 0.52 -2.24 -8.60
CA ASP A 58 1.29 -1.00 -8.67
C ASP A 58 0.47 0.22 -9.12
N ARG A 59 -0.70 0.00 -9.75
CA ARG A 59 -1.63 1.08 -10.11
C ARG A 59 -2.17 1.81 -8.88
N CYS A 60 -2.33 1.09 -7.78
CA CYS A 60 -2.75 1.66 -6.50
C CYS A 60 -1.60 1.73 -5.48
N HIS A 61 -0.66 0.77 -5.50
CA HIS A 61 0.47 0.65 -4.59
C HIS A 61 1.80 0.97 -5.29
N PRO A 62 2.08 2.25 -5.61
CA PRO A 62 3.29 2.63 -6.30
C PRO A 62 4.54 2.42 -5.43
N SER A 63 5.66 2.19 -6.10
CA SER A 63 6.98 2.21 -5.48
C SER A 63 7.50 3.65 -5.41
N GLU A 64 7.95 4.07 -4.24
CA GLU A 64 8.42 5.44 -3.99
C GLU A 64 9.88 5.44 -3.56
N ALA A 65 10.67 6.33 -4.17
CA ALA A 65 12.04 6.58 -3.74
C ALA A 65 12.02 7.41 -2.44
N LEU A 66 12.70 6.92 -1.42
CA LEU A 66 12.84 7.56 -0.13
C LEU A 66 14.13 8.39 -0.10
N ARG A 67 14.15 9.42 0.75
CA ARG A 67 15.30 10.33 0.94
C ARG A 67 16.61 9.61 1.32
N ASN A 68 16.51 8.42 1.90
CA ASN A 68 17.67 7.60 2.28
C ASN A 68 18.21 6.72 1.14
N GLY A 69 17.73 6.91 -0.10
CA GLY A 69 18.16 6.15 -1.28
C GLY A 69 17.58 4.74 -1.39
N THR A 70 16.59 4.39 -0.56
CA THR A 70 15.84 3.12 -0.68
C THR A 70 14.49 3.33 -1.34
N THR A 71 13.90 2.27 -1.87
CA THR A 71 12.55 2.30 -2.45
C THR A 71 11.62 1.51 -1.55
N ALA A 72 10.40 2.01 -1.35
CA ALA A 72 9.34 1.30 -0.64
C ALA A 72 8.03 1.37 -1.42
N VAL A 73 7.29 0.26 -1.42
CA VAL A 73 5.93 0.23 -1.95
C VAL A 73 4.99 0.87 -0.95
N ARG A 74 4.11 1.75 -1.41
CA ARG A 74 3.07 2.37 -0.57
C ARG A 74 1.88 1.44 -0.43
N TRP A 75 1.81 0.71 0.68
CA TRP A 75 0.71 -0.17 1.06
C TRP A 75 -0.39 0.53 1.86
N ARG A 76 -0.03 1.53 2.68
CA ARG A 76 -1.03 2.38 3.36
C ARG A 76 -1.39 3.56 2.47
N LEU A 77 -2.47 3.39 1.73
CA LEU A 77 -3.02 4.45 0.88
C LEU A 77 -3.79 5.47 1.73
N GLY A 78 -3.53 6.74 1.46
CA GLY A 78 -4.27 7.88 2.01
C GLY A 78 -5.40 8.37 1.10
N TYR A 79 -5.47 7.85 -0.13
CA TYR A 79 -6.51 8.14 -1.09
C TYR A 79 -7.42 6.92 -1.25
N LEU A 80 -8.72 7.15 -1.16
CA LEU A 80 -9.77 6.12 -1.26
C LEU A 80 -11.02 6.65 -1.98
N GLN A 81 -11.00 7.90 -2.43
CA GLN A 81 -12.12 8.53 -3.12
C GLN A 81 -11.97 8.36 -4.62
N CYS A 82 -13.09 8.28 -5.33
CA CYS A 82 -13.10 8.12 -6.79
C CYS A 82 -12.25 9.21 -7.47
N LYS A 83 -12.34 10.44 -6.95
CA LYS A 83 -11.63 11.61 -7.47
C LYS A 83 -10.11 11.58 -7.29
N ASP A 84 -9.61 10.72 -6.40
CA ASP A 84 -8.17 10.63 -6.16
C ASP A 84 -7.44 9.95 -7.33
N CYS A 85 -8.17 9.26 -8.21
CA CYS A 85 -7.63 8.61 -9.41
C CYS A 85 -8.39 8.98 -10.70
N HIS A 86 -9.66 9.35 -10.61
CA HIS A 86 -10.47 9.74 -11.75
C HIS A 86 -10.73 11.24 -11.75
N ALA A 87 -10.60 11.87 -12.92
CA ALA A 87 -11.08 13.23 -13.09
C ALA A 87 -12.58 13.29 -12.82
N ASN A 88 -13.04 14.28 -12.03
CA ASN A 88 -14.46 14.49 -11.82
C ASN A 88 -15.08 15.02 -13.13
N PRO A 89 -15.98 14.26 -13.79
CA PRO A 89 -16.61 14.72 -15.02
C PRO A 89 -17.57 15.90 -14.77
N HIS A 90 -18.07 16.03 -13.55
CA HIS A 90 -18.75 17.22 -13.09
C HIS A 90 -17.66 18.23 -12.73
N ARG A 91 -17.33 19.12 -13.67
CA ARG A 91 -16.52 20.30 -13.37
C ARG A 91 -17.17 20.94 -12.15
N GLU A 92 -16.49 20.94 -11.00
CA GLU A 92 -17.03 21.54 -9.79
C GLU A 92 -17.25 23.02 -10.12
N VAL A 93 -18.50 23.37 -10.43
CA VAL A 93 -18.91 24.76 -10.61
C VAL A 93 -18.75 25.33 -9.21
N GLY A 94 -17.67 26.09 -9.04
CA GLY A 94 -17.24 26.56 -7.74
C GLY A 94 -18.38 27.23 -6.99
N GLY A 95 -18.39 27.00 -5.68
CA GLY A 95 -19.04 27.91 -4.78
C GLY A 95 -19.08 27.41 -3.35
N PRO A 96 -19.33 28.31 -2.40
CA PRO A 96 -18.90 29.72 -2.34
C PRO A 96 -17.43 29.87 -1.90
#